data_AF-A0A0F9SMR7-F1
#
_entry.id   AF-A0A0F9SMR7-F1
#
_cell.length_a   1.000
_cell.length_b   1.000
_cell.length_c   1.000
_cell.angle_alpha   90.00
_cell.angle_beta   90.00
_cell.angle_gamma   90.00
#
_symmetry.space_group_name_H-M   'P 1'
#
loop_
_entity.id
_entity.type
_entity.pdbx_description
1 polymer ?
#
loop_
_entity_poly.entity_id
_entity_poly.type
_entity_poly.pdbx_seq_one_letter_code
_entity_poly.pdbx_strand_id
1 'polypeptide(L)'
;MPKRAKIACFDLCCGAGALSEGFRQGGATVLGGIDTDAQALATAKTHCPTGTWERTSIEEFAESLKTLNGHPIRAANTLLAGLPCQGFSRAGRRDPADARNFLYKHLLRIVKELSPDHVVFENVTGMATVRTRHMLDSLISGLRRAKYDVASRVLDAYDFGAPQHRKRLFLVAVRKGRASGVFEALRPSNDKLTVRDAFRGLPGTQERKSISHVFMKHGSRVRAKLRRIKPGGPISYRRLVWESPADTLISGHRALPVHPRHPRAISVREAARLQGFDDLFLFEGYISSQIDQVANAVPPPLARALCSALRRAGEHEKRIHGRVFRKLLPEATPGLRKRLTAAFRRSFTRRYPWRNTRNPYRILVTELLLQRTNADLAKTVWRDVIELCPSSRKAASVDLRSLGALTRRIGIRSRCQTIKELGTVIQKRHRGNVPQAFDDLLRLPGVGLYIASAVRAICFMEQDFPVDTNAFRFVSRYFGLTLKRTKAEGRQLREFLSRLVPKSGVREYVYGFLDFAAQVCRPVKPNCSECPLRGSCTSPPARRA
;
A
#
# COMPACT_ATOMS: atom_id res chain seq x y z
N MET A 1 15.97 16.45 -15.07
CA MET A 1 14.97 16.26 -13.98
C MET A 1 14.49 14.80 -13.96
N PRO A 2 14.34 14.13 -12.82
CA PRO A 2 13.81 12.76 -12.79
C PRO A 2 12.35 12.76 -13.29
N LYS A 3 12.05 11.91 -14.27
CA LYS A 3 10.68 11.72 -14.82
C LYS A 3 9.76 11.27 -13.68
N ARG A 4 8.86 12.15 -13.22
CA ARG A 4 7.82 11.82 -12.23
C ARG A 4 6.97 10.65 -12.75
N ALA A 5 6.55 9.73 -11.89
CA ALA A 5 5.66 8.63 -12.29
C ALA A 5 4.36 9.20 -12.90
N LYS A 6 4.02 8.77 -14.13
CA LYS A 6 2.82 9.22 -14.84
C LYS A 6 1.63 8.44 -14.30
N ILE A 7 0.75 9.11 -13.55
CA ILE A 7 -0.52 8.54 -13.09
C ILE A 7 -1.55 8.77 -14.20
N ALA A 8 -2.16 7.69 -14.68
CA ALA A 8 -3.29 7.73 -15.59
C ALA A 8 -4.47 7.03 -14.91
N CYS A 9 -5.52 7.80 -14.61
CA CYS A 9 -6.62 7.34 -13.76
C CYS A 9 -7.95 7.23 -14.49
N PHE A 10 -8.74 6.24 -14.08
CA PHE A 10 -10.12 6.05 -14.49
C PHE A 10 -11.00 5.93 -13.24
N ASP A 11 -12.12 6.66 -13.20
CA ASP A 11 -12.91 6.88 -11.98
C ASP A 11 -14.23 6.10 -11.99
N LEU A 12 -14.35 5.14 -11.09
CA LEU A 12 -15.50 4.24 -10.98
C LEU A 12 -16.50 4.80 -9.96
N CYS A 13 -17.73 5.07 -10.41
CA CYS A 13 -18.73 5.85 -9.64
C CYS A 13 -18.20 7.27 -9.37
N CYS A 14 -17.87 7.96 -10.45
CA CYS A 14 -17.15 9.23 -10.42
C CYS A 14 -17.97 10.42 -9.91
N GLY A 15 -19.31 10.31 -9.87
CA GLY A 15 -20.21 11.41 -9.59
C GLY A 15 -19.91 12.62 -10.48
N ALA A 16 -19.80 13.80 -9.86
CA ALA A 16 -19.44 15.03 -10.57
C ALA A 16 -17.97 15.10 -11.01
N GLY A 17 -17.15 14.07 -10.72
CA GLY A 17 -15.73 14.05 -11.06
C GLY A 17 -14.83 14.77 -10.05
N ALA A 18 -15.29 14.99 -8.81
CA ALA A 18 -14.52 15.75 -7.80
C ALA A 18 -13.20 15.06 -7.39
N LEU A 19 -13.23 13.73 -7.24
CA LEU A 19 -12.04 12.93 -6.95
C LEU A 19 -11.06 12.97 -8.13
N SER A 20 -11.58 12.78 -9.34
CA SER A 20 -10.85 12.95 -10.60
C SER A 20 -10.21 14.34 -10.73
N GLU A 21 -10.94 15.40 -10.42
CA GLU A 21 -10.45 16.78 -10.47
C GLU A 21 -9.29 17.01 -9.51
N GLY A 22 -9.41 16.55 -8.26
CA GLY A 22 -8.29 16.61 -7.33
C GLY A 22 -7.06 15.84 -7.84
N PHE A 23 -7.25 14.66 -8.43
CA PHE A 23 -6.16 13.90 -9.05
C PHE A 23 -5.53 14.64 -10.24
N ARG A 24 -6.34 15.28 -11.10
CA ARG A 24 -5.89 16.13 -12.21
C ARG A 24 -5.05 17.30 -11.71
N GLN A 25 -5.51 18.01 -10.68
CA GLN A 25 -4.74 19.07 -10.01
C GLN A 25 -3.44 18.54 -9.38
N GLY A 26 -3.41 17.27 -8.98
CA GLY A 26 -2.21 16.55 -8.52
C GLY A 26 -1.28 16.09 -9.66
N GLY A 27 -1.60 16.43 -10.91
CA GLY A 27 -0.82 16.11 -12.11
C GLY A 27 -1.08 14.72 -12.69
N ALA A 28 -2.19 14.06 -12.34
CA ALA A 28 -2.64 12.85 -13.02
C ALA A 28 -3.32 13.17 -14.36
N THR A 29 -3.24 12.23 -15.30
CA THR A 29 -4.06 12.22 -16.51
C THR A 29 -5.37 11.50 -16.21
N VAL A 30 -6.51 12.18 -16.29
CA VAL A 30 -7.84 11.57 -16.16
C VAL A 30 -8.27 11.04 -17.52
N LEU A 31 -8.52 9.73 -17.62
CA LEU A 31 -8.90 9.07 -18.86
C LEU A 31 -10.41 9.01 -19.06
N GLY A 32 -11.17 9.14 -17.98
CA GLY A 32 -12.63 9.00 -18.00
C GLY A 32 -13.17 8.45 -16.68
N GLY A 33 -14.46 8.11 -16.71
CA GLY A 33 -15.15 7.52 -15.58
C GLY A 33 -16.56 7.06 -15.92
N ILE A 34 -17.13 6.30 -14.99
CA ILE A 34 -18.51 5.81 -15.09
C ILE A 34 -19.35 6.30 -13.91
N ASP A 35 -20.62 6.56 -14.16
CA ASP A 35 -21.63 6.79 -13.11
C ASP A 35 -23.03 6.49 -13.64
N THR A 36 -24.02 6.36 -12.76
CA THR A 36 -25.42 6.17 -13.17
C THR A 36 -26.18 7.51 -13.28
N ASP A 37 -25.69 8.56 -12.62
CA ASP A 37 -26.27 9.91 -12.65
C ASP A 37 -25.78 10.71 -13.87
N ALA A 38 -26.70 10.95 -14.82
CA ALA A 38 -26.43 11.70 -16.04
C ALA A 38 -26.06 13.17 -15.78
N GLN A 39 -26.60 13.82 -14.75
CA GLN A 39 -26.30 15.22 -14.44
C GLN A 39 -24.89 15.34 -13.83
N ALA A 40 -24.50 14.38 -13.00
CA ALA A 40 -23.15 14.30 -12.45
C ALA A 40 -22.11 14.02 -13.55
N LEU A 41 -22.40 13.11 -14.49
CA LEU A 41 -21.54 12.86 -15.65
C LEU A 41 -21.41 14.07 -16.57
N ALA A 42 -22.49 14.84 -16.76
CA ALA A 42 -22.41 16.09 -17.52
C ALA A 42 -21.40 17.06 -16.87
N THR A 43 -21.46 17.22 -15.55
CA THR A 43 -20.47 18.01 -14.80
C THR A 43 -19.04 17.48 -14.99
N ALA A 44 -18.82 16.17 -14.86
CA ALA A 44 -17.49 15.58 -15.03
C ALA A 44 -16.93 15.81 -16.45
N LYS A 45 -17.79 15.65 -17.46
CA LYS A 45 -17.45 15.88 -18.88
C LYS A 45 -17.11 17.33 -19.17
N THR A 46 -17.81 18.31 -18.58
CA THR A 46 -17.50 19.74 -18.74
C THR A 46 -16.05 20.07 -18.32
N HIS A 47 -15.55 19.43 -17.27
CA HIS A 47 -14.22 19.71 -16.71
C HIS A 47 -13.10 18.83 -17.29
N CYS A 48 -13.47 17.77 -18.00
CA CYS A 48 -12.54 16.86 -18.66
C CYS A 48 -13.15 16.36 -19.98
N PRO A 49 -13.30 17.24 -20.99
CA PRO A 49 -14.05 16.93 -22.21
C PRO A 49 -13.39 15.85 -23.08
N THR A 50 -12.08 15.64 -22.91
CA THR A 50 -11.32 14.58 -23.62
C THR A 50 -11.44 13.21 -22.96
N GLY A 51 -12.07 13.11 -21.78
CA GLY A 51 -12.26 11.85 -21.07
C GLY A 51 -13.45 11.07 -21.63
N THR A 52 -13.39 9.73 -21.54
CA THR A 52 -14.53 8.87 -21.85
C THR A 52 -15.44 8.76 -20.62
N TRP A 53 -16.62 9.37 -20.70
CA TRP A 53 -17.61 9.42 -19.62
C TRP A 53 -18.84 8.63 -20.01
N GLU A 54 -19.11 7.53 -19.31
CA GLU A 54 -20.18 6.61 -19.67
C GLU A 54 -21.22 6.46 -18.57
N ARG A 55 -22.49 6.45 -18.99
CA ARG A 55 -23.61 6.23 -18.09
C ARG A 55 -23.88 4.74 -17.92
N THR A 56 -23.33 4.15 -16.88
CA THR A 56 -23.50 2.73 -16.57
C THR A 56 -23.22 2.46 -15.09
N SER A 57 -23.76 1.36 -14.56
CA SER A 57 -23.39 0.89 -13.23
C SER A 57 -22.03 0.20 -13.25
N ILE A 58 -21.32 0.19 -12.11
CA ILE A 58 -20.08 -0.58 -11.98
C ILE A 58 -20.30 -2.09 -12.16
N GLU A 59 -21.53 -2.57 -11.95
CA GLU A 59 -21.91 -3.97 -12.15
C GLU A 59 -21.90 -4.33 -13.63
N GLU A 60 -22.73 -3.65 -14.42
CA GLU A 60 -22.80 -3.81 -15.88
C GLU A 60 -21.44 -3.58 -16.54
N PHE A 61 -20.72 -2.54 -16.11
CA PHE A 61 -19.40 -2.22 -16.65
C PHE A 61 -18.36 -3.31 -16.33
N ALA A 62 -18.43 -3.93 -15.15
CA ALA A 62 -17.54 -5.03 -14.81
C ALA A 62 -17.83 -6.29 -15.66
N GLU A 63 -19.07 -6.48 -16.11
CA GLU A 63 -19.49 -7.59 -16.97
C GLU A 63 -19.05 -7.38 -18.42
N SER A 64 -19.18 -6.15 -18.94
CA SER A 64 -18.75 -5.80 -20.29
C SER A 64 -17.23 -5.66 -20.42
N LEU A 65 -16.48 -5.59 -19.31
CA LEU A 65 -15.05 -5.28 -19.31
C LEU A 65 -14.21 -6.13 -20.28
N LYS A 66 -14.56 -7.41 -20.48
CA LYS A 66 -13.86 -8.32 -21.40
C LYS A 66 -14.00 -7.95 -22.88
N THR A 67 -15.08 -7.28 -23.26
CA THR A 67 -15.36 -6.87 -24.65
C THR A 67 -14.91 -5.44 -24.96
N LEU A 68 -14.52 -4.67 -23.94
CA LEU A 68 -14.01 -3.29 -24.05
C LEU A 68 -12.56 -3.22 -24.57
N ASN A 69 -12.35 -3.70 -25.81
CA ASN A 69 -11.08 -3.58 -26.51
C ASN A 69 -10.80 -2.12 -26.91
N GLY A 70 -9.58 -1.63 -26.65
CA GLY A 70 -9.21 -0.23 -26.96
C GLY A 70 -9.82 0.82 -26.02
N HIS A 71 -10.67 0.43 -25.07
CA HIS A 71 -11.29 1.35 -24.14
C HIS A 71 -10.25 2.02 -23.23
N PRO A 72 -10.34 3.35 -22.93
CA PRO A 72 -9.33 4.06 -22.15
C PRO A 72 -9.03 3.48 -20.77
N ILE A 73 -9.99 2.76 -20.17
CA ILE A 73 -9.74 2.07 -18.90
C ILE A 73 -8.59 1.05 -18.98
N ARG A 74 -8.35 0.44 -20.15
CA ARG A 74 -7.24 -0.51 -20.36
C ARG A 74 -5.87 0.18 -20.33
N ALA A 75 -5.83 1.49 -20.56
CA ALA A 75 -4.63 2.32 -20.41
C ALA A 75 -4.48 2.91 -18.98
N ALA A 76 -5.47 2.72 -18.11
CA ALA A 76 -5.44 3.24 -16.75
C ALA A 76 -4.49 2.40 -15.87
N ASN A 77 -3.53 3.06 -15.22
CA ASN A 77 -2.69 2.43 -14.21
C ASN A 77 -3.18 2.69 -12.78
N THR A 78 -4.20 3.53 -12.62
CA THR A 78 -4.77 3.88 -11.32
C THR A 78 -6.29 3.84 -11.44
N LEU A 79 -6.95 3.08 -10.58
CA LEU A 79 -8.41 3.13 -10.46
C LEU A 79 -8.79 3.99 -9.26
N LEU A 80 -9.71 4.93 -9.48
CA LEU A 80 -10.38 5.68 -8.42
C LEU A 80 -11.76 5.05 -8.21
N ALA A 81 -12.23 4.97 -6.97
CA ALA A 81 -13.55 4.42 -6.67
C ALA A 81 -14.18 5.09 -5.45
N GLY A 82 -15.26 5.85 -5.67
CA GLY A 82 -16.10 6.47 -4.63
C GLY A 82 -17.44 5.75 -4.51
N LEU A 83 -17.44 4.47 -4.11
CA LEU A 83 -18.65 3.64 -4.22
C LEU A 83 -19.75 4.10 -3.24
N PRO A 84 -21.02 4.18 -3.67
CA PRO A 84 -22.11 4.61 -2.82
C PRO A 84 -22.32 3.64 -1.64
N CYS A 85 -22.50 4.22 -0.45
CA CYS A 85 -22.51 3.49 0.82
C CYS A 85 -23.78 3.85 1.65
N GLN A 86 -24.93 3.95 0.97
CA GLN A 86 -26.18 4.47 1.55
C GLN A 86 -26.78 3.54 2.63
N GLY A 87 -26.43 2.26 2.66
CA GLY A 87 -26.76 1.34 3.76
C GLY A 87 -26.06 1.64 5.08
N PHE A 88 -25.11 2.59 5.12
CA PHE A 88 -24.25 2.83 6.30
C PHE A 88 -24.06 4.30 6.67
N SER A 89 -24.48 5.24 5.82
CA SER A 89 -24.32 6.66 6.11
C SER A 89 -25.31 7.12 7.19
N ARG A 90 -24.95 8.16 7.95
CA ARG A 90 -25.86 8.79 8.93
C ARG A 90 -27.15 9.31 8.29
N ALA A 91 -27.10 9.62 7.00
CA ALA A 91 -28.20 10.19 6.20
C ALA A 91 -28.99 9.14 5.39
N GLY A 92 -28.52 7.89 5.32
CA GLY A 92 -29.18 6.80 4.61
C GLY A 92 -30.09 5.95 5.49
N ARG A 93 -30.76 4.95 4.90
CA ARG A 93 -31.74 4.07 5.58
C ARG A 93 -31.12 3.10 6.60
N ARG A 94 -29.78 3.02 6.64
CA ARG A 94 -29.01 2.10 7.52
C ARG A 94 -29.36 0.63 7.35
N ASP A 95 -29.76 0.24 6.14
CA ASP A 95 -30.10 -1.13 5.78
C ASP A 95 -28.81 -1.93 5.44
N PRO A 96 -28.43 -2.94 6.24
CA PRO A 96 -27.28 -3.79 5.96
C PRO A 96 -27.42 -4.62 4.68
N ALA A 97 -28.65 -4.89 4.22
CA ALA A 97 -28.94 -5.72 3.06
C ALA A 97 -28.94 -4.94 1.73
N ASP A 98 -28.78 -3.61 1.76
CA ASP A 98 -28.76 -2.77 0.57
C ASP A 98 -27.70 -3.27 -0.44
N ALA A 99 -28.14 -3.62 -1.65
CA ALA A 99 -27.28 -4.19 -2.69
C ALA A 99 -26.05 -3.32 -3.00
N ARG A 100 -26.16 -2.00 -2.81
CA ARG A 100 -25.07 -1.04 -3.03
C ARG A 100 -23.87 -1.28 -2.10
N ASN A 101 -24.10 -1.90 -0.95
CA ASN A 101 -23.07 -2.26 0.01
C ASN A 101 -22.07 -3.28 -0.55
N PHE A 102 -22.45 -4.01 -1.60
CA PHE A 102 -21.64 -5.07 -2.21
C PHE A 102 -20.96 -4.66 -3.52
N LEU A 103 -21.10 -3.40 -3.96
CA LEU A 103 -20.50 -2.91 -5.21
C LEU A 103 -18.97 -3.04 -5.24
N TYR A 104 -18.32 -3.07 -4.07
CA TYR A 104 -16.88 -3.32 -3.96
C TYR A 104 -16.46 -4.68 -4.56
N LYS A 105 -17.38 -5.64 -4.68
CA LYS A 105 -17.12 -6.92 -5.35
C LYS A 105 -16.86 -6.72 -6.85
N HIS A 106 -17.57 -5.80 -7.50
CA HIS A 106 -17.34 -5.47 -8.92
C HIS A 106 -16.03 -4.72 -9.10
N LEU A 107 -15.67 -3.82 -8.17
CA LEU A 107 -14.32 -3.23 -8.13
C LEU A 107 -13.24 -4.33 -8.06
N LEU A 108 -13.40 -5.35 -7.22
CA LEU A 108 -12.45 -6.48 -7.16
C LEU A 108 -12.38 -7.28 -8.48
N ARG A 109 -13.51 -7.45 -9.19
CA ARG A 109 -13.54 -8.07 -10.52
C ARG A 109 -12.72 -7.25 -11.52
N ILE A 110 -12.95 -5.94 -11.57
CA ILE A 110 -12.23 -4.99 -12.45
C ILE A 110 -10.73 -5.00 -12.12
N VAL A 111 -10.36 -4.94 -10.84
CA VAL A 111 -8.94 -4.98 -10.42
C VAL A 111 -8.26 -6.29 -10.81
N LYS A 112 -8.95 -7.43 -10.70
CA LYS A 112 -8.42 -8.73 -11.10
C LYS A 112 -8.13 -8.78 -12.60
N GLU A 113 -9.03 -8.22 -13.41
CA GLU A 113 -8.94 -8.19 -14.86
C GLU A 113 -7.87 -7.20 -15.36
N LEU A 114 -7.90 -5.96 -14.88
CA LEU A 114 -7.04 -4.88 -15.38
C LEU A 114 -5.68 -4.83 -14.72
N SER A 115 -5.58 -5.31 -13.50
CA SER A 115 -4.33 -5.35 -12.76
C SER A 115 -3.61 -3.98 -12.63
N PRO A 116 -4.31 -2.88 -12.25
CA PRO A 116 -3.71 -1.54 -12.19
C PRO A 116 -2.53 -1.45 -11.21
N ASP A 117 -1.68 -0.44 -11.33
CA ASP A 117 -0.61 -0.21 -10.35
C ASP A 117 -1.17 0.25 -9.00
N HIS A 118 -2.25 1.04 -9.03
CA HIS A 118 -2.86 1.63 -7.85
C HIS A 118 -4.38 1.49 -7.87
N VAL A 119 -4.97 1.33 -6.68
CA VAL A 119 -6.40 1.49 -6.45
C VAL A 119 -6.57 2.46 -5.29
N VAL A 120 -7.38 3.49 -5.50
CA VAL A 120 -7.74 4.46 -4.48
C VAL A 120 -9.24 4.37 -4.27
N PHE A 121 -9.60 3.85 -3.11
CA PHE A 121 -10.99 3.67 -2.70
C PHE A 121 -11.32 4.71 -1.63
N GLU A 122 -12.40 5.46 -1.86
CA GLU A 122 -12.93 6.44 -0.93
C GLU A 122 -14.29 5.99 -0.41
N ASN A 123 -14.54 6.25 0.88
CA ASN A 123 -15.86 6.05 1.46
C ASN A 123 -16.08 6.88 2.74
N VAL A 124 -17.32 6.88 3.24
CA VAL A 124 -17.72 7.48 4.52
C VAL A 124 -17.05 6.77 5.71
N THR A 125 -16.82 7.52 6.79
CA THR A 125 -16.21 6.98 8.03
C THR A 125 -17.05 5.87 8.69
N GLY A 126 -18.36 5.83 8.42
CA GLY A 126 -19.26 4.78 8.89
C GLY A 126 -18.84 3.36 8.46
N MET A 127 -18.10 3.22 7.35
CA MET A 127 -17.57 1.94 6.87
C MET A 127 -16.41 1.39 7.74
N ALA A 128 -15.78 2.25 8.54
CA ALA A 128 -14.72 1.85 9.49
C ALA A 128 -15.25 1.46 10.88
N THR A 129 -16.58 1.46 11.07
CA THR A 129 -17.20 1.11 12.36
C THR A 129 -17.31 -0.41 12.53
N VAL A 130 -17.44 -0.87 13.78
CA VAL A 130 -17.47 -2.32 14.12
C VAL A 130 -18.50 -3.10 13.28
N ARG A 131 -19.67 -2.52 13.02
CA ARG A 131 -20.78 -3.17 12.32
C ARG A 131 -20.50 -3.43 10.82
N THR A 132 -19.64 -2.63 10.20
CA THR A 132 -19.40 -2.64 8.74
C THR A 132 -17.96 -3.03 8.36
N ARG A 133 -17.10 -3.18 9.37
CA ARG A 133 -15.69 -3.53 9.23
C ARG A 133 -15.47 -4.81 8.41
N HIS A 134 -16.36 -5.79 8.51
CA HIS A 134 -16.28 -7.05 7.77
C HIS A 134 -16.26 -6.84 6.23
N MET A 135 -16.94 -5.83 5.69
CA MET A 135 -16.89 -5.52 4.25
C MET A 135 -15.57 -4.87 3.86
N LEU A 136 -15.08 -3.94 4.68
CA LEU A 136 -13.76 -3.33 4.48
C LEU A 136 -12.66 -4.40 4.53
N ASP A 137 -12.75 -5.32 5.49
CA ASP A 137 -11.84 -6.46 5.62
C ASP A 137 -11.93 -7.42 4.43
N SER A 138 -13.14 -7.62 3.88
CA SER A 138 -13.37 -8.40 2.66
C SER A 138 -12.71 -7.76 1.44
N LEU A 139 -12.88 -6.44 1.26
CA LEU A 139 -12.21 -5.66 0.21
C LEU A 139 -10.68 -5.73 0.35
N ILE A 140 -10.15 -5.46 1.55
CA ILE A 140 -8.71 -5.55 1.86
C ILE A 140 -8.18 -6.95 1.55
N SER A 141 -8.90 -7.99 1.97
CA SER A 141 -8.51 -9.39 1.74
C SER A 141 -8.54 -9.73 0.25
N GLY A 142 -9.54 -9.25 -0.50
CA GLY A 142 -9.63 -9.40 -1.95
C GLY A 142 -8.44 -8.77 -2.67
N LEU A 143 -8.11 -7.52 -2.33
CA LEU A 143 -6.96 -6.80 -2.89
C LEU A 143 -5.62 -7.47 -2.53
N ARG A 144 -5.46 -7.95 -1.29
CA ARG A 144 -4.27 -8.72 -0.87
C ARG A 144 -4.14 -10.05 -1.61
N ARG A 145 -5.24 -10.77 -1.85
CA ARG A 145 -5.25 -11.97 -2.70
C ARG A 145 -4.83 -11.65 -4.14
N ALA A 146 -5.23 -10.49 -4.65
CA ALA A 146 -4.78 -9.93 -5.93
C ALA A 146 -3.35 -9.35 -5.89
N LYS A 147 -2.57 -9.62 -4.83
CA LYS A 147 -1.15 -9.26 -4.65
C LYS A 147 -0.86 -7.78 -4.45
N TYR A 148 -1.82 -7.00 -3.95
CA TYR A 148 -1.59 -5.62 -3.54
C TYR A 148 -1.15 -5.52 -2.07
N ASP A 149 -0.26 -4.59 -1.77
CA ASP A 149 -0.12 -4.04 -0.41
C ASP A 149 -1.24 -3.03 -0.19
N VAL A 150 -1.87 -3.06 0.98
CA VAL A 150 -3.10 -2.29 1.25
C VAL A 150 -3.00 -1.61 2.59
N ALA A 151 -3.30 -0.32 2.61
CA ALA A 151 -3.42 0.49 3.83
C ALA A 151 -4.68 1.36 3.75
N SER A 152 -5.21 1.73 4.90
CA SER A 152 -6.36 2.64 4.99
C SER A 152 -6.19 3.64 6.12
N ARG A 153 -6.76 4.83 5.95
CA ARG A 153 -6.72 5.92 6.92
C ARG A 153 -7.94 6.82 6.78
N VAL A 154 -8.47 7.31 7.89
CA VAL A 154 -9.44 8.40 7.88
C VAL A 154 -8.69 9.72 7.79
N LEU A 155 -9.05 10.54 6.82
CA LEU A 155 -8.46 11.86 6.56
C LEU A 155 -9.55 12.93 6.67
N ASP A 156 -9.20 14.09 7.24
CA ASP A 156 -10.08 15.27 7.30
C ASP A 156 -9.66 16.27 6.21
N ALA A 157 -10.59 16.68 5.35
CA ALA A 157 -10.31 17.65 4.30
C ALA A 157 -9.81 19.01 4.83
N TYR A 158 -10.18 19.37 6.06
CA TYR A 158 -9.67 20.57 6.73
C TYR A 158 -8.15 20.58 6.88
N ASP A 159 -7.53 19.40 7.03
CA ASP A 159 -6.08 19.27 7.11
C ASP A 159 -5.37 19.47 5.76
N PHE A 160 -6.12 19.61 4.67
CA PHE A 160 -5.58 19.74 3.31
C PHE A 160 -6.06 21.01 2.60
N GLY A 161 -6.58 21.99 3.35
CA GLY A 161 -6.92 23.31 2.85
C GLY A 161 -8.36 23.48 2.36
N ALA A 162 -9.28 22.57 2.70
CA ALA A 162 -10.71 22.84 2.55
C ALA A 162 -11.23 23.58 3.80
N PRO A 163 -12.07 24.64 3.67
CA PRO A 163 -12.69 25.32 4.82
C PRO A 163 -13.84 24.52 5.45
N GLN A 164 -13.65 23.21 5.64
CA GLN A 164 -14.65 22.28 6.15
C GLN A 164 -14.04 21.06 6.82
N HIS A 165 -14.56 20.70 8.00
CA HIS A 165 -14.36 19.38 8.58
C HIS A 165 -15.15 18.33 7.80
N ARG A 166 -14.43 17.53 7.01
CA ARG A 166 -14.99 16.45 6.20
C ARG A 166 -14.09 15.24 6.27
N LYS A 167 -14.40 14.37 7.22
CA LYS A 167 -13.70 13.11 7.43
C LYS A 167 -14.17 12.06 6.42
N ARG A 168 -13.22 11.41 5.75
CA ARG A 168 -13.45 10.29 4.82
C ARG A 168 -12.42 9.19 5.02
N LEU A 169 -12.87 7.95 4.86
CA LEU A 169 -12.01 6.78 4.85
C LEU A 169 -11.41 6.65 3.45
N PHE A 170 -10.08 6.65 3.38
CA PHE A 170 -9.36 6.28 2.18
C PHE A 170 -8.68 4.94 2.38
N LEU A 171 -8.81 4.06 1.40
CA LEU A 171 -8.01 2.86 1.25
C LEU A 171 -7.17 3.02 -0.01
N VAL A 172 -5.87 2.82 0.15
CA VAL A 172 -4.93 2.78 -0.97
C VAL A 172 -4.40 1.36 -1.08
N ALA A 173 -4.43 0.82 -2.29
CA ALA A 173 -3.79 -0.44 -2.61
C ALA A 173 -2.75 -0.19 -3.71
N VAL A 174 -1.54 -0.70 -3.50
CA VAL A 174 -0.43 -0.57 -4.44
C VAL A 174 0.08 -1.95 -4.83
N ARG A 175 0.28 -2.18 -6.13
CA ARG A 175 0.78 -3.46 -6.66
C ARG A 175 2.27 -3.65 -6.35
N LYS A 176 3.03 -2.55 -6.40
CA LYS A 176 4.46 -2.50 -6.09
C LYS A 176 4.71 -1.39 -5.06
N GLY A 177 5.42 -1.74 -3.99
CA GLY A 177 5.76 -0.82 -2.88
C GLY A 177 4.87 -1.02 -1.65
N ARG A 178 4.85 -0.01 -0.76
CA ARG A 178 4.01 0.03 0.44
C ARG A 178 2.88 1.06 0.33
N ALA A 179 1.64 0.61 0.50
CA ALA A 179 0.48 1.48 0.57
C ALA A 179 0.54 2.42 1.79
N SER A 180 1.10 1.96 2.92
CA SER A 180 1.37 2.82 4.09
C SER A 180 2.30 3.99 3.75
N GLY A 181 3.24 3.79 2.82
CA GLY A 181 4.14 4.83 2.33
C GLY A 181 3.41 6.00 1.65
N VAL A 182 2.23 5.77 1.08
CA VAL A 182 1.39 6.84 0.51
C VAL A 182 0.87 7.75 1.62
N PHE A 183 0.36 7.19 2.72
CA PHE A 183 -0.10 7.99 3.86
C PHE A 183 1.05 8.68 4.60
N GLU A 184 2.22 8.06 4.68
CA GLU A 184 3.45 8.67 5.23
C GLU A 184 3.93 9.85 4.36
N ALA A 185 3.67 9.82 3.05
CA ALA A 185 4.04 10.87 2.11
C ALA A 185 2.99 11.99 1.98
N LEU A 186 1.86 11.91 2.69
CA LEU A 186 0.89 13.00 2.78
C LEU A 186 1.53 14.21 3.46
N ARG A 187 1.18 15.39 2.97
CA ARG A 187 1.60 16.67 3.53
C ARG A 187 0.34 17.48 3.80
N PRO A 188 -0.05 17.67 5.07
CA PRO A 188 -1.12 18.59 5.43
C PRO A 188 -0.82 20.01 4.93
N SER A 189 -1.87 20.79 4.73
CA SER A 189 -1.74 22.23 4.49
C SER A 189 -1.50 22.95 5.82
N ASN A 190 -0.69 24.01 5.78
CA ASN A 190 -0.59 24.96 6.87
C ASN A 190 -1.77 25.95 6.88
N ASP A 191 -2.46 26.07 5.75
CA ASP A 191 -3.59 27.00 5.61
C ASP A 191 -4.83 26.42 6.30
N LYS A 192 -5.30 27.13 7.33
CA LYS A 192 -6.49 26.79 8.11
C LYS A 192 -7.62 27.77 7.78
N LEU A 193 -8.29 27.51 6.67
CA LEU A 193 -9.29 28.40 6.09
C LEU A 193 -10.63 28.36 6.84
N THR A 194 -11.28 29.51 6.91
CA THR A 194 -12.59 29.68 7.55
C THR A 194 -13.72 29.84 6.52
N VAL A 195 -14.97 29.88 6.98
CA VAL A 195 -16.11 30.26 6.12
C VAL A 195 -15.92 31.68 5.54
N ARG A 196 -15.34 32.61 6.30
CA ARG A 196 -15.04 33.97 5.82
C ARG A 196 -14.09 33.94 4.63
N ASP A 197 -13.04 33.13 4.70
CA ASP A 197 -12.09 32.99 3.59
C ASP A 197 -12.75 32.37 2.37
N ALA A 198 -13.55 31.32 2.58
CA ALA A 198 -14.28 30.66 1.51
C ALA A 198 -15.20 31.63 0.75
N PHE A 199 -15.92 32.51 1.44
CA PHE A 199 -16.96 33.34 0.82
C PHE A 199 -16.45 34.69 0.33
N ARG A 200 -15.16 35.00 0.53
CA ARG A 200 -14.55 36.27 0.12
C ARG A 200 -14.77 36.52 -1.38
N GLY A 201 -15.29 37.71 -1.72
CA GLY A 201 -15.50 38.13 -3.10
C GLY A 201 -16.68 37.48 -3.84
N LEU A 202 -17.49 36.65 -3.17
CA LEU A 202 -18.73 36.13 -3.78
C LEU A 202 -19.81 37.24 -3.86
N PRO A 203 -20.73 37.18 -4.83
CA PRO A 203 -21.72 38.23 -5.09
C PRO A 203 -22.87 38.30 -4.06
N GLY A 204 -22.65 37.78 -2.84
CA GLY A 204 -23.62 37.82 -1.76
C GLY A 204 -24.94 37.13 -2.11
N THR A 205 -26.01 37.90 -2.26
CA THR A 205 -27.37 37.40 -2.59
C THR A 205 -27.71 37.40 -4.07
N GLN A 206 -26.88 38.02 -4.92
CA GLN A 206 -27.13 38.07 -6.37
C GLN A 206 -26.76 36.74 -7.01
N GLU A 207 -27.71 36.11 -7.72
CA GLU A 207 -27.43 34.86 -8.44
C GLU A 207 -26.47 35.08 -9.62
N ARG A 208 -25.54 34.14 -9.80
CA ARG A 208 -24.61 34.13 -10.93
C ARG A 208 -24.37 32.70 -11.41
N LYS A 209 -25.10 32.31 -12.47
CA LYS A 209 -25.01 30.96 -13.06
C LYS A 209 -23.63 30.63 -13.61
N SER A 210 -22.89 31.62 -14.12
CA SER A 210 -21.54 31.44 -14.69
C SER A 210 -20.50 30.90 -13.71
N ILE A 211 -20.82 30.87 -12.42
CA ILE A 211 -19.99 30.27 -11.37
C ILE A 211 -20.84 29.33 -10.49
N SER A 212 -22.02 28.89 -10.91
CA SER A 212 -22.94 28.09 -10.07
C SER A 212 -23.31 28.76 -8.73
N HIS A 213 -23.30 30.09 -8.64
CA HIS A 213 -23.79 30.81 -7.46
C HIS A 213 -25.31 30.97 -7.55
N VAL A 214 -26.01 29.86 -7.33
CA VAL A 214 -27.47 29.72 -7.43
C VAL A 214 -28.03 29.17 -6.13
N PHE A 215 -29.28 29.54 -5.82
CA PHE A 215 -29.90 29.21 -4.54
C PHE A 215 -31.10 28.29 -4.69
N MET A 216 -31.29 27.43 -3.70
CA MET A 216 -32.59 26.79 -3.51
C MET A 216 -33.62 27.82 -3.05
N LYS A 217 -34.76 27.87 -3.74
CA LYS A 217 -35.87 28.76 -3.38
C LYS A 217 -36.66 28.18 -2.22
N HIS A 218 -36.82 28.97 -1.16
CA HIS A 218 -37.57 28.60 0.05
C HIS A 218 -38.87 29.39 0.18
N GLY A 219 -39.96 28.73 0.58
CA GLY A 219 -41.21 29.39 0.94
C GLY A 219 -41.11 30.29 2.18
N SER A 220 -42.11 31.14 2.40
CA SER A 220 -42.17 32.11 3.50
C SER A 220 -41.94 31.48 4.88
N ARG A 221 -42.58 30.33 5.16
CA ARG A 221 -42.44 29.58 6.42
C ARG A 221 -41.00 29.16 6.69
N VAL A 222 -40.31 28.62 5.67
CA VAL A 222 -38.91 28.20 5.81
C VAL A 222 -38.02 29.41 6.02
N ARG A 223 -38.19 30.50 5.25
CA ARG A 223 -37.42 31.74 5.44
C ARG A 223 -37.58 32.32 6.86
N ALA A 224 -38.79 32.32 7.41
CA ALA A 224 -39.05 32.73 8.78
C ALA A 224 -38.29 31.84 9.79
N LYS A 225 -38.25 30.52 9.58
CA LYS A 225 -37.44 29.59 10.37
C LYS A 225 -35.95 29.92 10.27
N LEU A 226 -35.40 30.13 9.08
CA LEU A 226 -33.97 30.40 8.89
C LEU A 226 -33.51 31.66 9.63
N ARG A 227 -34.34 32.72 9.69
CA ARG A 227 -34.06 33.96 10.44
C ARG A 227 -33.79 33.69 11.93
N ARG A 228 -34.49 32.73 12.52
CA ARG A 228 -34.42 32.43 13.97
C ARG A 228 -33.26 31.51 14.36
N ILE A 229 -32.63 30.83 13.39
CA ILE A 229 -31.54 29.90 13.69
C ILE A 229 -30.30 30.70 14.11
N LYS A 230 -29.81 30.46 15.32
CA LYS A 230 -28.55 31.01 15.83
C LYS A 230 -27.33 30.28 15.22
N PRO A 231 -26.14 30.92 15.18
CA PRO A 231 -24.90 30.26 14.73
C PRO A 231 -24.68 28.92 15.44
N GLY A 232 -24.24 27.90 14.69
CA GLY A 232 -23.98 26.55 15.23
C GLY A 232 -25.19 25.67 15.48
N GLY A 233 -26.43 26.15 15.26
CA GLY A 233 -27.71 25.50 15.58
C GLY A 233 -27.96 24.05 15.07
N PRO A 234 -29.23 23.63 14.88
CA PRO A 234 -29.55 22.23 14.57
C PRO A 234 -28.83 21.74 13.31
N ILE A 235 -28.55 20.44 13.23
CA ILE A 235 -27.82 19.82 12.09
C ILE A 235 -28.47 20.18 10.75
N SER A 236 -29.80 20.15 10.68
CA SER A 236 -30.56 20.68 9.54
C SER A 236 -30.60 22.20 9.59
N TYR A 237 -30.21 22.87 8.49
CA TYR A 237 -30.13 24.33 8.39
C TYR A 237 -29.19 24.96 9.44
N ARG A 238 -28.13 24.27 9.85
CA ARG A 238 -27.10 24.83 10.73
C ARG A 238 -26.60 26.16 10.17
N ARG A 239 -26.65 27.23 10.98
CA ARG A 239 -26.05 28.52 10.57
C ARG A 239 -24.54 28.46 10.73
N LEU A 240 -23.84 28.77 9.65
CA LEU A 240 -22.38 28.83 9.61
C LEU A 240 -21.85 29.98 10.48
N VAL A 241 -20.63 29.81 10.97
CA VAL A 241 -19.88 30.80 11.76
C VAL A 241 -18.74 31.31 10.89
N TRP A 242 -18.55 32.63 10.80
CA TRP A 242 -17.54 33.23 9.92
C TRP A 242 -16.11 32.76 10.22
N GLU A 243 -15.74 32.74 11.50
CA GLU A 243 -14.36 32.45 11.97
C GLU A 243 -14.10 30.96 12.19
N SER A 244 -14.96 30.08 11.69
CA SER A 244 -14.81 28.62 11.86
C SER A 244 -14.90 27.91 10.52
N PRO A 245 -14.29 26.73 10.37
CA PRO A 245 -14.59 25.86 9.23
C PRO A 245 -16.03 25.37 9.32
N ALA A 246 -16.61 25.05 8.15
CA ALA A 246 -17.93 24.42 8.11
C ALA A 246 -17.88 22.96 8.59
N ASP A 247 -19.01 22.45 9.05
CA ASP A 247 -19.19 21.00 9.20
C ASP A 247 -19.44 20.32 7.85
N THR A 248 -19.37 18.99 7.85
CA THR A 248 -19.64 18.16 6.67
C THR A 248 -21.03 18.47 6.09
N LEU A 249 -21.09 18.83 4.80
CA LEU A 249 -22.35 18.96 4.07
C LEU A 249 -22.99 17.58 3.89
N ILE A 250 -24.30 17.49 4.13
CA ILE A 250 -25.06 16.24 4.13
C ILE A 250 -26.11 16.28 3.01
N SER A 251 -26.07 15.30 2.11
CA SER A 251 -27.14 15.02 1.14
C SER A 251 -28.30 14.29 1.82
N GLY A 252 -29.55 14.51 1.37
CA GLY A 252 -30.73 13.79 1.85
C GLY A 252 -31.81 14.61 2.58
N HIS A 253 -31.47 15.77 3.16
CA HIS A 253 -32.46 16.69 3.75
C HIS A 253 -32.71 17.96 2.92
N ARG A 254 -32.08 18.07 1.73
CA ARG A 254 -32.17 19.24 0.82
C ARG A 254 -32.02 20.57 1.54
N ALA A 255 -31.12 20.67 2.52
CA ALA A 255 -30.97 21.87 3.33
C ALA A 255 -29.49 22.13 3.56
N LEU A 256 -28.87 22.79 2.58
CA LEU A 256 -27.54 23.36 2.80
C LEU A 256 -27.55 24.26 4.05
N PRO A 257 -26.39 24.41 4.73
CA PRO A 257 -26.25 25.29 5.89
C PRO A 257 -26.78 26.70 5.62
N VAL A 258 -27.19 27.40 6.68
CA VAL A 258 -27.64 28.78 6.58
C VAL A 258 -26.42 29.70 6.54
N HIS A 259 -26.46 30.67 5.62
CA HIS A 259 -25.42 31.69 5.48
C HIS A 259 -25.21 32.45 6.79
N PRO A 260 -23.99 32.79 7.22
CA PRO A 260 -23.76 33.42 8.52
C PRO A 260 -24.58 34.71 8.72
N ARG A 261 -24.60 35.59 7.70
CA ARG A 261 -25.30 36.89 7.73
C ARG A 261 -26.75 36.87 7.23
N HIS A 262 -27.08 36.02 6.25
CA HIS A 262 -28.32 36.14 5.50
C HIS A 262 -29.29 35.02 5.91
N PRO A 263 -30.61 35.26 5.95
CA PRO A 263 -31.60 34.24 6.31
C PRO A 263 -31.95 33.33 5.12
N ARG A 264 -30.93 32.76 4.47
CA ARG A 264 -31.03 31.83 3.35
C ARG A 264 -30.05 30.66 3.55
N ALA A 265 -30.35 29.53 2.92
CA ALA A 265 -29.33 28.51 2.71
C ALA A 265 -28.17 29.09 1.86
N ILE A 266 -26.99 28.52 2.01
CA ILE A 266 -25.85 28.87 1.16
C ILE A 266 -26.10 28.45 -0.30
N SER A 267 -25.49 29.16 -1.26
CA SER A 267 -25.55 28.79 -2.67
C SER A 267 -24.80 27.48 -2.95
N VAL A 268 -25.00 26.92 -4.16
CA VAL A 268 -24.19 25.81 -4.66
C VAL A 268 -22.70 26.19 -4.68
N ARG A 269 -22.34 27.40 -5.17
CA ARG A 269 -20.95 27.89 -5.16
C ARG A 269 -20.37 28.06 -3.76
N GLU A 270 -21.12 28.63 -2.82
CA GLU A 270 -20.69 28.75 -1.43
C GLU A 270 -20.40 27.35 -0.83
N ALA A 271 -21.28 26.38 -1.09
CA ALA A 271 -21.07 25.00 -0.69
C ALA A 271 -19.84 24.35 -1.37
N ALA A 272 -19.61 24.63 -2.65
CA ALA A 272 -18.45 24.15 -3.40
C ALA A 272 -17.14 24.73 -2.86
N ARG A 273 -17.08 26.04 -2.57
CA ARG A 273 -15.90 26.66 -1.96
C ARG A 273 -15.60 26.13 -0.56
N LEU A 274 -16.62 25.76 0.22
CA LEU A 274 -16.40 25.07 1.50
C LEU A 274 -15.70 23.70 1.35
N GLN A 275 -15.82 23.05 0.20
CA GLN A 275 -15.06 21.84 -0.13
C GLN A 275 -13.75 22.11 -0.87
N GLY A 276 -13.43 23.38 -1.15
CA GLY A 276 -12.22 23.78 -1.85
C GLY A 276 -12.25 23.57 -3.36
N PHE A 277 -13.43 23.59 -3.99
CA PHE A 277 -13.54 23.67 -5.45
C PHE A 277 -13.09 25.03 -5.96
N ASP A 278 -12.44 25.02 -7.13
CA ASP A 278 -12.17 26.23 -7.92
C ASP A 278 -13.49 26.81 -8.47
N ASP A 279 -13.54 28.12 -8.66
CA ASP A 279 -14.69 28.82 -9.22
C ASP A 279 -14.99 28.44 -10.68
N LEU A 280 -13.97 27.98 -11.41
CA LEU A 280 -14.10 27.43 -12.75
C LEU A 280 -14.70 26.03 -12.77
N PHE A 281 -14.84 25.37 -11.61
CA PHE A 281 -15.54 24.10 -11.52
C PHE A 281 -17.05 24.31 -11.45
N LEU A 282 -17.74 24.21 -12.58
CA LEU A 282 -19.17 24.43 -12.74
C LEU A 282 -19.97 23.16 -12.49
N PHE A 283 -21.20 23.29 -11.99
CA PHE A 283 -22.09 22.15 -11.77
C PHE A 283 -23.27 22.19 -12.75
N GLU A 284 -23.49 21.08 -13.45
CA GLU A 284 -24.57 20.89 -14.41
C GLU A 284 -25.84 20.32 -13.75
N GLY A 285 -26.97 20.52 -14.43
CA GLY A 285 -28.27 19.99 -14.01
C GLY A 285 -29.06 20.92 -13.10
N TYR A 286 -30.15 20.41 -12.53
CA TYR A 286 -31.03 21.19 -11.65
C TYR A 286 -30.34 21.49 -10.31
N ILE A 287 -30.73 22.59 -9.66
CA ILE A 287 -30.11 23.04 -8.40
C ILE A 287 -30.07 21.92 -7.34
N SER A 288 -31.10 21.09 -7.23
CA SER A 288 -31.12 19.96 -6.31
C SER A 288 -30.02 18.93 -6.61
N SER A 289 -29.79 18.60 -7.89
CA SER A 289 -28.71 17.69 -8.29
C SER A 289 -27.35 18.34 -8.02
N GLN A 290 -27.17 19.63 -8.33
CA GLN A 290 -25.91 20.33 -8.04
C GLN A 290 -25.58 20.31 -6.53
N ILE A 291 -26.58 20.48 -5.67
CA ILE A 291 -26.43 20.36 -4.21
C ILE A 291 -25.96 18.95 -3.83
N ASP A 292 -26.56 17.91 -4.40
CA ASP A 292 -26.18 16.52 -4.13
C ASP A 292 -24.78 16.19 -4.66
N GLN A 293 -24.43 16.68 -5.85
CA GLN A 293 -23.10 16.57 -6.44
C GLN A 293 -22.03 17.16 -5.51
N VAL A 294 -22.25 18.40 -5.01
CA VAL A 294 -21.35 19.02 -4.03
C VAL A 294 -21.35 18.22 -2.73
N ALA A 295 -22.51 17.91 -2.14
CA ALA A 295 -22.58 17.27 -0.83
C ALA A 295 -21.96 15.86 -0.80
N ASN A 296 -21.99 15.12 -1.92
CA ASN A 296 -21.42 13.79 -2.06
C ASN A 296 -19.94 13.79 -2.48
N ALA A 297 -19.44 14.89 -3.04
CA ALA A 297 -18.08 14.99 -3.55
C ALA A 297 -16.97 14.70 -2.52
N VAL A 298 -15.84 14.21 -3.02
CA VAL A 298 -14.56 14.24 -2.30
C VAL A 298 -13.95 15.64 -2.47
N PRO A 299 -13.57 16.34 -1.39
CA PRO A 299 -12.93 17.66 -1.49
C PRO A 299 -11.68 17.62 -2.39
N PRO A 300 -11.61 18.44 -3.46
CA PRO A 300 -10.48 18.43 -4.40
C PRO A 300 -9.10 18.65 -3.74
N PRO A 301 -8.92 19.52 -2.74
CA PRO A 301 -7.62 19.70 -2.09
C PRO A 301 -7.09 18.41 -1.42
N LEU A 302 -7.99 17.62 -0.81
CA LEU A 302 -7.65 16.34 -0.20
C LEU A 302 -7.30 15.29 -1.25
N ALA A 303 -8.10 15.18 -2.32
CA ALA A 303 -7.82 14.29 -3.44
C ALA A 303 -6.48 14.64 -4.14
N ARG A 304 -6.18 15.93 -4.31
CA ARG A 304 -4.90 16.45 -4.82
C ARG A 304 -3.73 16.07 -3.93
N ALA A 305 -3.88 16.20 -2.62
CA ALA A 305 -2.85 15.81 -1.66
C ALA A 305 -2.57 14.30 -1.73
N LEU A 306 -3.61 13.47 -1.88
CA LEU A 306 -3.50 12.02 -2.03
C LEU A 306 -2.81 11.62 -3.34
N CYS A 307 -3.19 12.21 -4.47
CA CYS A 307 -2.51 12.00 -5.76
C CYS A 307 -1.02 12.38 -5.66
N SER A 308 -0.73 13.56 -5.09
CA SER A 308 0.65 14.01 -4.90
C SER A 308 1.45 13.06 -4.00
N ALA A 309 0.83 12.52 -2.96
CA ALA A 309 1.44 11.54 -2.07
C ALA A 309 1.68 10.20 -2.78
N LEU A 310 0.77 9.75 -3.64
CA LEU A 310 0.92 8.55 -4.47
C LEU A 310 2.16 8.67 -5.37
N ARG A 311 2.33 9.81 -6.05
CA ARG A 311 3.52 10.10 -6.88
C ARG A 311 4.79 10.10 -6.05
N ARG A 312 4.74 10.75 -4.88
CA ARG A 312 5.88 10.82 -3.96
C ARG A 312 6.23 9.47 -3.37
N ALA A 313 5.28 8.61 -3.03
CA ALA A 313 5.56 7.30 -2.42
C ALA A 313 6.40 6.42 -3.35
N GLY A 314 6.08 6.42 -4.66
CA GLY A 314 6.90 5.77 -5.68
C GLY A 314 8.32 6.36 -5.81
N GLU A 315 8.52 7.63 -5.42
CA GLU A 315 9.83 8.30 -5.38
C GLU A 315 10.53 8.19 -4.01
N HIS A 316 9.80 8.09 -2.91
CA HIS A 316 10.30 8.01 -1.54
C HIS A 316 10.85 6.62 -1.25
N GLU A 317 10.22 5.58 -1.83
CA GLU A 317 10.84 4.25 -1.93
C GLU A 317 12.06 4.24 -2.87
N LYS A 318 12.22 5.17 -3.81
CA LYS A 318 13.49 5.31 -4.55
C LYS A 318 14.54 6.12 -3.76
N ARG A 319 14.12 7.14 -2.99
CA ARG A 319 14.99 8.08 -2.24
C ARG A 319 15.49 7.56 -0.88
N ILE A 320 14.62 6.99 -0.03
CA ILE A 320 15.06 6.37 1.25
C ILE A 320 16.05 5.25 0.95
N HIS A 321 15.74 4.47 -0.08
CA HIS A 321 16.49 3.30 -0.48
C HIS A 321 17.82 3.71 -1.11
N GLY A 322 17.85 4.81 -1.87
CA GLY A 322 19.09 5.38 -2.38
C GLY A 322 20.04 5.93 -1.31
N ARG A 323 19.57 6.42 -0.15
CA ARG A 323 20.44 7.15 0.81
C ARG A 323 21.37 6.25 1.62
N VAL A 324 20.89 5.09 2.08
CA VAL A 324 21.71 4.10 2.80
C VAL A 324 22.63 3.36 1.82
N PHE A 325 22.09 2.96 0.66
CA PHE A 325 22.85 2.25 -0.36
C PHE A 325 23.90 3.13 -1.05
N ARG A 326 23.67 4.45 -1.24
CA ARG A 326 24.71 5.38 -1.71
C ARG A 326 25.91 5.48 -0.78
N LYS A 327 25.71 5.29 0.53
CA LYS A 327 26.82 5.23 1.50
C LYS A 327 27.51 3.87 1.49
N LEU A 328 26.77 2.78 1.36
CA LEU A 328 27.33 1.43 1.40
C LEU A 328 28.01 1.01 0.10
N LEU A 329 27.49 1.38 -1.06
CA LEU A 329 27.98 0.87 -2.33
C LEU A 329 29.46 1.19 -2.62
N PRO A 330 29.95 2.42 -2.34
CA PRO A 330 31.37 2.74 -2.47
C PRO A 330 32.26 1.90 -1.54
N GLU A 331 31.73 1.46 -0.39
CA GLU A 331 32.47 0.63 0.58
C GLU A 331 32.70 -0.80 0.09
N ALA A 332 32.02 -1.24 -0.97
CA ALA A 332 32.14 -2.59 -1.55
C ALA A 332 33.48 -2.81 -2.30
N THR A 333 34.59 -2.41 -1.67
CA THR A 333 35.92 -2.41 -2.25
C THR A 333 36.55 -3.81 -2.26
N PRO A 334 37.51 -4.09 -3.16
CA PRO A 334 38.30 -5.31 -3.11
C PRO A 334 39.03 -5.50 -1.77
N GLY A 335 39.49 -4.40 -1.15
CA GLY A 335 40.13 -4.42 0.16
C GLY A 335 39.20 -4.89 1.28
N LEU A 336 37.96 -4.35 1.32
CA LEU A 336 36.95 -4.82 2.27
C LEU A 336 36.61 -6.29 2.02
N ARG A 337 36.39 -6.68 0.77
CA ARG A 337 36.13 -8.08 0.39
C ARG A 337 37.21 -9.01 0.94
N LYS A 338 38.49 -8.72 0.70
CA LYS A 338 39.62 -9.53 1.18
C LYS A 338 39.61 -9.67 2.70
N ARG A 339 39.37 -8.57 3.44
CA ARG A 339 39.28 -8.58 4.92
C ARG A 339 38.12 -9.43 5.42
N LEU A 340 36.92 -9.26 4.86
CA LEU A 340 35.75 -10.05 5.25
C LEU A 340 35.95 -11.53 4.93
N THR A 341 36.51 -11.86 3.75
CA THR A 341 36.81 -13.25 3.38
C THR A 341 37.77 -13.90 4.37
N ALA A 342 38.85 -13.21 4.75
CA ALA A 342 39.80 -13.73 5.74
C ALA A 342 39.14 -13.96 7.11
N ALA A 343 38.35 -12.98 7.58
CA ALA A 343 37.63 -13.08 8.85
C ALA A 343 36.64 -14.24 8.88
N PHE A 344 35.79 -14.35 7.84
CA PHE A 344 34.76 -15.39 7.76
C PHE A 344 35.36 -16.78 7.59
N ARG A 345 36.44 -16.92 6.82
CA ARG A 345 37.15 -18.19 6.67
C ARG A 345 37.73 -18.67 8.00
N ARG A 346 38.29 -17.77 8.83
CA ARG A 346 38.79 -18.13 10.18
C ARG A 346 37.68 -18.58 11.13
N SER A 347 36.45 -18.09 10.94
CA SER A 347 35.30 -18.47 11.77
C SER A 347 34.58 -19.72 11.29
N PHE A 348 34.89 -20.26 10.11
CA PHE A 348 34.18 -21.41 9.54
C PHE A 348 34.57 -22.72 10.25
N THR A 349 33.96 -22.96 11.41
CA THR A 349 34.35 -24.04 12.35
C THR A 349 33.21 -25.04 12.61
N ARG A 350 31.94 -24.64 12.44
CA ARG A 350 30.80 -25.50 12.82
C ARG A 350 30.57 -26.60 11.79
N ARG A 351 30.42 -27.83 12.27
CA ARG A 351 30.18 -29.02 11.44
C ARG A 351 28.71 -29.44 11.51
N TYR A 352 28.00 -29.23 10.40
CA TYR A 352 26.61 -29.69 10.19
C TYR A 352 26.51 -30.56 8.94
N PRO A 353 25.66 -31.61 8.93
CA PRO A 353 25.64 -32.60 7.85
C PRO A 353 25.27 -31.99 6.49
N TRP A 354 24.37 -31.00 6.45
CA TRP A 354 24.02 -30.29 5.22
C TRP A 354 25.16 -29.44 4.63
N ARG A 355 26.21 -29.14 5.40
CA ARG A 355 27.40 -28.44 4.89
C ARG A 355 28.30 -29.32 4.03
N ASN A 356 27.96 -30.61 3.86
CA ASN A 356 28.69 -31.53 2.99
C ASN A 356 27.95 -31.84 1.67
N THR A 357 26.71 -31.37 1.48
CA THR A 357 25.96 -31.57 0.22
C THR A 357 25.90 -30.29 -0.62
N ARG A 358 25.91 -30.43 -1.95
CA ARG A 358 25.60 -29.34 -2.89
C ARG A 358 24.25 -29.53 -3.58
N ASN A 359 23.49 -30.55 -3.20
CA ASN A 359 22.19 -30.83 -3.83
C ASN A 359 21.20 -29.69 -3.49
N PRO A 360 20.69 -28.94 -4.49
CA PRO A 360 19.84 -27.78 -4.25
C PRO A 360 18.56 -28.12 -3.49
N TYR A 361 17.97 -29.28 -3.75
CA TYR A 361 16.75 -29.72 -3.08
C TYR A 361 17.00 -30.05 -1.61
N ARG A 362 18.10 -30.74 -1.29
CA ARG A 362 18.48 -31.01 0.11
C ARG A 362 18.75 -29.71 0.88
N ILE A 363 19.38 -28.72 0.24
CA ILE A 363 19.58 -27.40 0.84
C ILE A 363 18.26 -26.66 1.05
N LEU A 364 17.33 -26.69 0.09
CA LEU A 364 15.98 -26.12 0.29
C LEU A 364 15.26 -26.73 1.50
N VAL A 365 15.25 -28.06 1.62
CA VAL A 365 14.65 -28.75 2.77
C VAL A 365 15.37 -28.36 4.06
N THR A 366 16.70 -28.30 4.05
CA THR A 366 17.50 -27.86 5.20
C THR A 366 17.10 -26.47 5.66
N GLU A 367 17.05 -25.50 4.75
CA GLU A 367 16.69 -24.12 5.09
C GLU A 367 15.27 -24.00 5.61
N LEU A 368 14.35 -24.83 5.10
CA LEU A 368 13.00 -24.95 5.63
C LEU A 368 12.96 -25.49 7.07
N LEU A 369 13.82 -26.45 7.41
CA LEU A 369 13.96 -26.99 8.77
C LEU A 369 14.57 -25.96 9.74
N LEU A 370 15.50 -25.13 9.26
CA LEU A 370 16.18 -24.09 10.05
C LEU A 370 15.30 -22.86 10.33
N GLN A 371 14.21 -22.66 9.59
CA GLN A 371 13.29 -21.56 9.83
C GLN A 371 12.56 -21.70 11.18
N ARG A 372 12.90 -20.81 12.12
CA ARG A 372 12.40 -20.80 13.52
C ARG A 372 12.84 -22.01 14.35
N THR A 373 13.97 -22.62 13.98
CA THR A 373 14.59 -23.74 14.71
C THR A 373 16.08 -23.44 14.86
N ASN A 374 16.71 -23.88 15.95
CA ASN A 374 18.17 -23.81 16.06
C ASN A 374 18.84 -24.96 15.27
N ALA A 375 20.08 -24.73 14.83
CA ALA A 375 20.80 -25.68 13.98
C ALA A 375 21.10 -27.02 14.67
N ASP A 376 21.39 -27.01 15.97
CA ASP A 376 21.73 -28.23 16.71
C ASP A 376 20.53 -29.16 16.86
N LEU A 377 19.33 -28.59 17.05
CA LEU A 377 18.07 -29.32 17.05
C LEU A 377 17.71 -29.80 15.64
N ALA A 378 17.86 -28.97 14.60
CA ALA A 378 17.61 -29.41 13.22
C ALA A 378 18.53 -30.57 12.80
N LYS A 379 19.77 -30.60 13.31
CA LYS A 379 20.75 -31.67 13.07
C LYS A 379 20.25 -33.05 13.52
N THR A 380 19.45 -33.15 14.59
CA THR A 380 19.02 -34.44 15.14
C THR A 380 18.03 -35.18 14.24
N VAL A 381 17.27 -34.46 13.40
CA VAL A 381 16.27 -35.05 12.49
C VAL A 381 16.65 -34.97 11.01
N TRP A 382 17.73 -34.27 10.68
CA TRP A 382 18.05 -33.95 9.29
C TRP A 382 18.27 -35.20 8.43
N ARG A 383 18.99 -36.21 8.95
CA ARG A 383 19.27 -37.46 8.21
C ARG A 383 17.96 -38.18 7.89
N ASP A 384 17.14 -38.43 8.90
CA ASP A 384 15.83 -39.08 8.77
C ASP A 384 14.92 -38.35 7.76
N VAL A 385 14.90 -37.01 7.79
CA VAL A 385 14.08 -36.21 6.85
C VAL A 385 14.58 -36.37 5.41
N ILE A 386 15.90 -36.34 5.19
CA ILE A 386 16.48 -36.48 3.84
C ILE A 386 16.38 -37.92 3.33
N GLU A 387 16.45 -38.93 4.20
CA GLU A 387 16.21 -40.33 3.84
C GLU A 387 14.75 -40.60 3.47
N LEU A 388 13.82 -40.00 4.21
CA LEU A 388 12.38 -40.09 3.91
C LEU A 388 12.02 -39.32 2.63
N CYS A 389 12.66 -38.18 2.40
CA CYS A 389 12.40 -37.29 1.26
C CYS A 389 13.70 -36.95 0.51
N PRO A 390 14.32 -37.90 -0.22
CA PRO A 390 15.64 -37.69 -0.84
C PRO A 390 15.60 -36.80 -2.09
N SER A 391 14.42 -36.63 -2.69
CA SER A 391 14.19 -35.83 -3.88
C SER A 391 12.81 -35.16 -3.85
N SER A 392 12.60 -34.15 -4.70
CA SER A 392 11.31 -33.48 -4.86
C SER A 392 10.18 -34.44 -5.21
N ARG A 393 10.47 -35.48 -6.01
CA ARG A 393 9.51 -36.53 -6.37
C ARG A 393 9.01 -37.28 -5.13
N LYS A 394 9.93 -37.75 -4.28
CA LYS A 394 9.58 -38.48 -3.06
C LYS A 394 8.88 -37.59 -2.05
N ALA A 395 9.28 -36.32 -1.93
CA ALA A 395 8.53 -35.36 -1.11
C ALA A 395 7.11 -35.10 -1.62
N ALA A 396 6.90 -35.01 -2.94
CA ALA A 396 5.56 -34.79 -3.49
C ALA A 396 4.58 -35.92 -3.13
N SER A 397 5.07 -37.15 -3.00
CA SER A 397 4.28 -38.33 -2.65
C SER A 397 4.42 -38.77 -1.18
N VAL A 398 5.12 -38.01 -0.33
CA VAL A 398 5.38 -38.44 1.05
C VAL A 398 4.09 -38.50 1.87
N ASP A 399 3.99 -39.50 2.74
CA ASP A 399 2.98 -39.52 3.79
C ASP A 399 3.26 -38.42 4.82
N LEU A 400 2.24 -37.58 5.06
CA LEU A 400 2.36 -36.44 5.96
C LEU A 400 2.47 -36.84 7.42
N ARG A 401 1.99 -38.03 7.82
CA ARG A 401 2.14 -38.51 9.21
C ARG A 401 3.60 -38.84 9.50
N SER A 402 4.27 -39.58 8.61
CA SER A 402 5.69 -39.90 8.75
C SER A 402 6.59 -38.66 8.81
N LEU A 403 6.46 -37.74 7.85
CA LEU A 403 7.25 -36.49 7.86
C LEU A 403 6.84 -35.55 9.01
N GLY A 404 5.56 -35.57 9.39
CA GLY A 404 5.02 -34.84 10.53
C GLY A 404 5.62 -35.30 11.87
N ALA A 405 5.87 -36.60 12.04
CA ALA A 405 6.49 -37.15 13.24
C ALA A 405 7.92 -36.59 13.43
N LEU A 406 8.72 -36.53 12.37
CA LEU A 406 10.09 -35.98 12.40
C LEU A 406 10.10 -34.47 12.68
N THR A 407 9.30 -33.71 11.93
CA THR A 407 9.25 -32.23 12.08
C THR A 407 8.66 -31.78 13.42
N ARG A 408 7.81 -32.60 14.05
CA ARG A 408 7.29 -32.36 15.40
C ARG A 408 8.37 -32.45 16.48
N ARG A 409 9.35 -33.36 16.36
CA ARG A 409 10.47 -33.52 17.33
C ARG A 409 11.27 -32.24 17.53
N ILE A 410 11.28 -31.36 16.52
CA ILE A 410 12.01 -30.09 16.54
C ILE A 410 11.08 -28.86 16.61
N GLY A 411 9.79 -29.06 16.94
CA GLY A 411 8.83 -27.98 17.20
C GLY A 411 8.22 -27.30 15.97
N ILE A 412 8.44 -27.81 14.75
CA ILE A 412 7.96 -27.18 13.50
C ILE A 412 6.97 -28.06 12.73
N ARG A 413 5.86 -28.42 13.38
CA ARG A 413 4.82 -29.34 12.86
C ARG A 413 4.30 -28.97 11.47
N SER A 414 4.11 -27.68 11.17
CA SER A 414 3.56 -27.25 9.86
C SER A 414 4.53 -27.44 8.70
N ARG A 415 5.80 -27.76 8.96
CA ARG A 415 6.83 -27.81 7.92
C ARG A 415 6.70 -29.02 7.00
N CYS A 416 6.13 -30.13 7.48
CA CYS A 416 5.89 -31.31 6.65
C CYS A 416 5.02 -30.98 5.43
N GLN A 417 3.99 -30.14 5.61
CA GLN A 417 3.12 -29.68 4.54
C GLN A 417 3.89 -28.85 3.52
N THR A 418 4.69 -27.87 3.98
CA THR A 418 5.49 -27.02 3.09
C THR A 418 6.52 -27.82 2.29
N ILE A 419 7.17 -28.82 2.90
CA ILE A 419 8.14 -29.69 2.21
C ILE A 419 7.44 -30.52 1.12
N LYS A 420 6.26 -31.08 1.41
CA LYS A 420 5.46 -31.81 0.42
C LYS A 420 5.05 -30.89 -0.74
N GLU A 421 4.50 -29.72 -0.44
CA GLU A 421 4.10 -28.71 -1.44
C GLU A 421 5.29 -28.25 -2.30
N LEU A 422 6.45 -28.00 -1.67
CA LEU A 422 7.69 -27.67 -2.36
C LEU A 422 8.06 -28.77 -3.36
N GLY A 423 8.07 -30.03 -2.90
CA GLY A 423 8.31 -31.19 -3.76
C GLY A 423 7.33 -31.27 -4.94
N THR A 424 6.03 -31.06 -4.67
CA THR A 424 4.99 -31.05 -5.71
C THR A 424 5.21 -29.95 -6.75
N VAL A 425 5.53 -28.72 -6.33
CA VAL A 425 5.75 -27.60 -7.24
C VAL A 425 7.00 -27.81 -8.09
N ILE A 426 8.10 -28.25 -7.49
CA ILE A 426 9.34 -28.57 -8.22
C ILE A 426 9.09 -29.69 -9.23
N GLN A 427 8.36 -30.74 -8.84
CA GLN A 427 8.05 -31.85 -9.73
C GLN A 427 7.18 -31.42 -10.90
N LYS A 428 6.11 -30.67 -10.65
CA LYS A 428 5.14 -30.27 -11.68
C LYS A 428 5.65 -29.16 -12.60
N ARG A 429 6.30 -28.12 -12.06
CA ARG A 429 6.66 -26.91 -12.82
C ARG A 429 8.10 -26.92 -13.32
N HIS A 430 8.99 -27.67 -12.68
CA HIS A 430 10.42 -27.68 -12.98
C HIS A 430 10.95 -29.10 -13.26
N ARG A 431 10.05 -30.06 -13.55
CA ARG A 431 10.38 -31.45 -13.91
C ARG A 431 11.31 -32.16 -12.91
N GLY A 432 11.20 -31.80 -11.63
CA GLY A 432 12.01 -32.38 -10.55
C GLY A 432 13.34 -31.65 -10.29
N ASN A 433 13.70 -30.66 -11.11
CA ASN A 433 14.92 -29.88 -10.94
C ASN A 433 14.65 -28.58 -10.18
N VAL A 434 15.51 -28.24 -9.22
CA VAL A 434 15.42 -26.94 -8.53
C VAL A 434 15.91 -25.85 -9.49
N PRO A 435 15.14 -24.77 -9.72
CA PRO A 435 15.56 -23.69 -10.60
C PRO A 435 16.75 -22.91 -10.01
N GLN A 436 17.63 -22.40 -10.88
CA GLN A 436 18.77 -21.54 -10.50
C GLN A 436 18.41 -20.04 -10.50
N ALA A 437 17.46 -19.63 -11.33
CA ALA A 437 17.02 -18.25 -11.43
C ALA A 437 16.39 -17.78 -10.11
N PHE A 438 16.79 -16.59 -9.66
CA PHE A 438 16.36 -16.05 -8.37
C PHE A 438 14.85 -15.89 -8.25
N ASP A 439 14.20 -15.37 -9.30
CA ASP A 439 12.76 -15.16 -9.32
C ASP A 439 11.96 -16.47 -9.33
N ASP A 440 12.51 -17.53 -9.92
CA ASP A 440 11.88 -18.85 -9.91
C ASP A 440 12.04 -19.54 -8.55
N LEU A 441 13.18 -19.40 -7.89
CA LEU A 441 13.36 -19.82 -6.50
C LEU A 441 12.36 -19.13 -5.57
N LEU A 442 12.15 -17.81 -5.73
CA LEU A 442 11.16 -17.06 -4.94
C LEU A 442 9.70 -17.49 -5.13
N ARG A 443 9.39 -18.19 -6.23
CA ARG A 443 8.04 -18.71 -6.50
C ARG A 443 7.79 -20.07 -5.84
N LEU A 444 8.81 -20.70 -5.27
CA LEU A 444 8.69 -21.99 -4.60
C LEU A 444 8.04 -21.85 -3.20
N PRO A 445 7.18 -22.81 -2.79
CA PRO A 445 6.56 -22.81 -1.46
C PRO A 445 7.58 -22.72 -0.32
N GLY A 446 7.37 -21.76 0.59
CA GLY A 446 8.23 -21.56 1.76
C GLY A 446 9.58 -20.89 1.49
N VAL A 447 9.91 -20.54 0.24
CA VAL A 447 11.18 -19.92 -0.14
C VAL A 447 11.06 -18.39 -0.14
N GLY A 448 11.75 -17.75 0.80
CA GLY A 448 11.92 -16.30 0.85
C GLY A 448 13.29 -15.85 0.31
N LEU A 449 13.55 -14.53 0.34
CA LEU A 449 14.82 -13.92 -0.12
C LEU A 449 16.06 -14.64 0.40
N TYR A 450 16.08 -14.95 1.71
CA TYR A 450 17.20 -15.65 2.35
C TYR A 450 17.46 -17.02 1.71
N ILE A 451 16.42 -17.86 1.60
CA ILE A 451 16.56 -19.23 1.09
C ILE A 451 16.96 -19.21 -0.38
N ALA A 452 16.35 -18.35 -1.20
CA ALA A 452 16.71 -18.20 -2.60
C ALA A 452 18.20 -17.86 -2.78
N SER A 453 18.73 -16.92 -1.98
CA SER A 453 20.15 -16.57 -2.01
C SER A 453 21.06 -17.64 -1.44
N ALA A 454 20.63 -18.33 -0.38
CA ALA A 454 21.39 -19.45 0.20
C ALA A 454 21.57 -20.57 -0.84
N VAL A 455 20.50 -20.96 -1.55
CA VAL A 455 20.56 -21.98 -2.60
C VAL A 455 21.49 -21.56 -3.74
N ARG A 456 21.34 -20.32 -4.23
CA ARG A 456 22.22 -19.76 -5.28
C ARG A 456 23.69 -19.79 -4.89
N ALA A 457 24.02 -19.30 -3.70
CA ALA A 457 25.39 -19.20 -3.24
C ALA A 457 26.01 -20.58 -2.93
N ILE A 458 25.29 -21.43 -2.21
CA ILE A 458 25.81 -22.71 -1.70
C ILE A 458 25.82 -23.79 -2.77
N CYS A 459 24.80 -23.83 -3.63
CA CYS A 459 24.59 -24.94 -4.57
C CYS A 459 25.07 -24.59 -5.97
N PHE A 460 24.80 -23.36 -6.42
CA PHE A 460 25.11 -22.91 -7.78
C PHE A 460 26.36 -22.02 -7.85
N MET A 461 27.04 -21.78 -6.72
CA MET A 461 28.27 -20.96 -6.62
C MET A 461 28.13 -19.56 -7.21
N GLU A 462 26.91 -19.04 -7.23
CA GLU A 462 26.60 -17.67 -7.66
C GLU A 462 27.09 -16.67 -6.62
N GLN A 463 27.57 -15.50 -7.06
CA GLN A 463 27.91 -14.39 -6.16
C GLN A 463 26.63 -13.77 -5.57
N ASP A 464 26.02 -14.48 -4.63
CA ASP A 464 24.82 -14.10 -3.92
C ASP A 464 25.00 -14.28 -2.40
N PHE A 465 24.21 -13.57 -1.61
CA PHE A 465 24.37 -13.55 -0.16
C PHE A 465 23.02 -13.63 0.58
N PRO A 466 22.82 -14.63 1.46
CA PRO A 466 21.58 -14.77 2.21
C PRO A 466 21.51 -13.74 3.35
N VAL A 467 20.46 -12.91 3.36
CA VAL A 467 20.28 -11.81 4.32
C VAL A 467 19.22 -12.15 5.37
N ASP A 468 19.63 -12.18 6.63
CA ASP A 468 18.80 -12.38 7.82
C ASP A 468 19.06 -11.29 8.88
N THR A 469 18.52 -11.50 10.09
CA THR A 469 18.76 -10.59 11.23
C THR A 469 20.23 -10.49 11.63
N ASN A 470 21.04 -11.52 11.38
CA ASN A 470 22.48 -11.52 11.61
C ASN A 470 23.21 -10.60 10.62
N ALA A 471 22.87 -10.68 9.33
CA ALA A 471 23.39 -9.78 8.29
C ALA A 471 23.08 -8.32 8.60
N PHE A 472 21.83 -8.02 8.98
CA PHE A 472 21.44 -6.67 9.40
C PHE A 472 22.25 -6.19 10.60
N ARG A 473 22.41 -7.02 11.63
CA ARG A 473 23.19 -6.67 12.82
C ARG A 473 24.66 -6.40 12.48
N PHE A 474 25.26 -7.28 11.69
CA PHE A 474 26.66 -7.17 11.28
C PHE A 474 26.90 -5.87 10.54
N VAL A 475 26.12 -5.57 9.49
CA VAL A 475 26.31 -4.36 8.68
C VAL A 475 26.00 -3.09 9.48
N SER A 476 24.97 -3.12 10.35
CA SER A 476 24.66 -1.99 11.23
C SER A 476 25.84 -1.65 12.15
N ARG A 477 26.49 -2.67 12.74
CA ARG A 477 27.65 -2.49 13.64
C ARG A 477 28.92 -2.13 12.89
N TYR A 478 29.22 -2.83 11.80
CA TYR A 478 30.46 -2.65 11.06
C TYR A 478 30.57 -1.27 10.44
N PHE A 479 29.47 -0.74 9.89
CA PHE A 479 29.43 0.57 9.22
C PHE A 479 28.82 1.70 10.06
N GLY A 480 28.38 1.43 11.30
CA GLY A 480 27.72 2.44 12.13
C GLY A 480 26.38 2.92 11.55
N LEU A 481 25.62 2.03 10.92
CA LEU A 481 24.35 2.35 10.27
C LEU A 481 23.14 1.93 11.11
N THR A 482 22.06 2.70 11.00
CA THR A 482 20.76 2.31 11.55
C THR A 482 19.89 1.72 10.45
N LEU A 483 19.75 0.40 10.41
CA LEU A 483 18.91 -0.33 9.45
C LEU A 483 17.57 -0.73 10.08
N LYS A 484 16.46 -0.50 9.38
CA LYS A 484 15.09 -0.77 9.88
C LYS A 484 14.56 -2.18 9.58
N ARG A 485 15.36 -3.04 8.95
CA ARG A 485 15.03 -4.43 8.58
C ARG A 485 13.77 -4.57 7.71
N THR A 486 13.50 -3.59 6.87
CA THR A 486 12.41 -3.66 5.89
C THR A 486 12.75 -4.64 4.76
N LYS A 487 11.72 -5.15 4.06
CA LYS A 487 11.92 -6.04 2.88
C LYS A 487 12.84 -5.42 1.83
N ALA A 488 12.76 -4.12 1.67
CA ALA A 488 13.49 -3.41 0.64
C ALA A 488 14.95 -3.14 1.05
N GLU A 489 15.21 -2.75 2.31
CA GLU A 489 16.58 -2.75 2.85
C GLU A 489 17.20 -4.15 2.76
N GLY A 490 16.41 -5.21 2.95
CA GLY A 490 16.89 -6.59 2.79
C GLY A 490 17.38 -6.90 1.38
N ARG A 491 16.67 -6.43 0.33
CA ARG A 491 17.12 -6.57 -1.07
C ARG A 491 18.39 -5.79 -1.35
N GLN A 492 18.51 -4.57 -0.83
CA GLN A 492 19.68 -3.72 -1.04
C GLN A 492 20.89 -4.23 -0.26
N LEU A 493 20.68 -4.65 0.98
CA LEU A 493 21.70 -5.28 1.80
C LEU A 493 22.21 -6.55 1.13
N ARG A 494 21.32 -7.34 0.52
CA ARG A 494 21.71 -8.48 -0.32
C ARG A 494 22.58 -8.00 -1.47
N GLU A 495 22.14 -7.05 -2.28
CA GLU A 495 22.94 -6.57 -3.43
C GLU A 495 24.34 -6.10 -3.01
N PHE A 496 24.43 -5.34 -1.91
CA PHE A 496 25.70 -4.89 -1.35
C PHE A 496 26.58 -6.07 -0.90
N LEU A 497 26.05 -6.97 -0.08
CA LEU A 497 26.81 -8.12 0.44
C LEU A 497 27.18 -9.10 -0.68
N SER A 498 26.34 -9.28 -1.70
CA SER A 498 26.62 -10.09 -2.89
C SER A 498 27.82 -9.54 -3.68
N ARG A 499 28.03 -8.22 -3.74
CA ARG A 499 29.25 -7.62 -4.32
C ARG A 499 30.51 -7.88 -3.48
N LEU A 500 30.37 -8.23 -2.21
CA LEU A 500 31.46 -8.60 -1.31
C LEU A 500 31.71 -10.11 -1.28
N VAL A 501 30.89 -10.91 -1.96
CA VAL A 501 31.15 -12.35 -2.11
C VAL A 501 32.33 -12.54 -3.08
N PRO A 502 33.36 -13.34 -2.73
CA PRO A 502 34.48 -13.62 -3.64
C PRO A 502 34.03 -14.46 -4.85
N LYS A 503 34.79 -14.41 -5.95
CA LYS A 503 34.50 -15.22 -7.15
C LYS A 503 34.67 -16.73 -6.91
N SER A 504 35.57 -17.09 -5.99
CA SER A 504 35.86 -18.46 -5.57
C SER A 504 35.61 -18.62 -4.07
N GLY A 505 35.24 -19.83 -3.63
CA GLY A 505 34.98 -20.09 -2.21
C GLY A 505 33.70 -19.43 -1.67
N VAL A 506 32.69 -19.24 -2.54
CA VAL A 506 31.40 -18.60 -2.21
C VAL A 506 30.72 -19.29 -1.02
N ARG A 507 30.69 -20.63 -1.05
CA ARG A 507 30.06 -21.46 -0.02
C ARG A 507 30.72 -21.26 1.34
N GLU A 508 32.03 -21.33 1.37
CA GLU A 508 32.87 -21.14 2.55
C GLU A 508 32.72 -19.72 3.10
N TYR A 509 32.60 -18.72 2.21
CA TYR A 509 32.34 -17.34 2.59
C TYR A 509 30.98 -17.18 3.29
N VAL A 510 29.91 -17.74 2.72
CA VAL A 510 28.56 -17.65 3.29
C VAL A 510 28.47 -18.39 4.63
N TYR A 511 28.94 -19.64 4.70
CA TYR A 511 28.92 -20.37 5.98
C TYR A 511 29.86 -19.76 7.02
N GLY A 512 31.03 -19.27 6.59
CA GLY A 512 31.96 -18.55 7.45
C GLY A 512 31.35 -17.28 8.04
N PHE A 513 30.54 -16.55 7.26
CA PHE A 513 29.76 -15.42 7.79
C PHE A 513 28.76 -15.87 8.87
N LEU A 514 27.98 -16.94 8.61
CA LEU A 514 26.99 -17.42 9.58
C LEU A 514 27.66 -17.83 10.90
N ASP A 515 28.82 -18.47 10.83
CA ASP A 515 29.59 -18.83 12.02
C ASP A 515 30.20 -17.60 12.70
N PHE A 516 30.78 -16.67 11.94
CA PHE A 516 31.29 -15.39 12.45
C PHE A 516 30.20 -14.61 13.18
N ALA A 517 29.00 -14.52 12.60
CA ALA A 517 27.89 -13.78 13.21
C ALA A 517 27.34 -14.46 14.46
N ALA A 518 27.44 -15.80 14.55
CA ALA A 518 27.01 -16.58 15.71
C ALA A 518 28.06 -16.62 16.84
N GLN A 519 29.35 -16.65 16.51
CA GLN A 519 30.44 -16.88 17.47
C GLN A 519 31.21 -15.60 17.84
N VAL A 520 31.29 -14.61 16.94
CA VAL A 520 32.06 -13.37 17.13
C VAL A 520 31.13 -12.17 17.24
N CYS A 521 30.38 -11.85 16.18
CA CYS A 521 29.44 -10.71 16.17
C CYS A 521 28.09 -11.07 16.80
N ARG A 522 28.12 -11.59 18.03
CA ARG A 522 26.95 -12.09 18.78
C ARG A 522 25.91 -11.00 19.03
N PRO A 523 24.60 -11.33 19.08
CA PRO A 523 23.57 -10.34 19.37
C PRO A 523 23.78 -9.65 20.72
N VAL A 524 24.12 -10.41 21.75
CA VAL A 524 24.42 -9.96 23.12
C VAL A 524 25.90 -10.24 23.39
N LYS A 525 26.60 -9.29 24.06
CA LYS A 525 28.03 -9.38 24.40
C LYS A 525 28.91 -9.89 23.23
N PRO A 526 29.03 -9.10 22.13
CA PRO A 526 29.90 -9.48 21.01
C PRO A 526 31.35 -9.66 21.47
N ASN A 527 32.05 -10.66 20.93
CA ASN A 527 33.45 -10.92 21.26
C ASN A 527 34.36 -9.96 20.47
N CYS A 528 34.30 -8.67 20.83
CA CYS A 528 35.03 -7.62 20.13
C CYS A 528 36.54 -7.71 20.33
N SER A 529 37.02 -8.26 21.46
CA SER A 529 38.45 -8.42 21.76
C SER A 529 39.16 -9.34 20.77
N GLU A 530 38.49 -10.42 20.36
CA GLU A 530 39.03 -11.41 19.42
C GLU A 530 38.51 -11.19 17.98
N CYS A 531 37.75 -10.12 17.74
CA CYS A 531 37.15 -9.86 16.44
C CYS A 531 38.23 -9.38 15.44
N PRO A 532 38.52 -10.14 14.36
CA PRO A 532 39.52 -9.75 13.37
C PRO A 532 39.13 -8.49 12.59
N LEU A 533 37.87 -8.06 12.69
CA LEU A 533 37.35 -6.86 12.03
C LEU A 533 37.35 -5.62 12.94
N ARG A 534 37.77 -5.74 14.21
CA ARG A 534 37.69 -4.67 15.22
C ARG A 534 38.28 -3.34 14.73
N GLY A 535 39.48 -3.35 14.15
CA GLY A 535 40.16 -2.13 13.69
C GLY A 535 39.47 -1.39 12.54
N SER A 536 38.46 -1.99 11.91
CA SER A 536 37.68 -1.39 10.82
C SER A 536 36.17 -1.33 11.10
N CYS A 537 35.75 -1.70 12.31
CA CYS A 537 34.35 -1.75 12.72
C CYS A 537 34.01 -0.46 13.47
N THR A 538 32.94 0.24 13.06
CA THR A 538 32.50 1.48 13.72
C THR A 538 31.88 1.27 15.10
N SER A 539 31.46 0.05 15.45
CA SER A 539 30.80 -0.22 16.73
C SER A 539 31.78 -0.11 17.90
N PRO A 540 31.46 0.66 18.96
CA PRO A 540 32.28 0.71 20.17
C PRO A 540 32.36 -0.69 20.82
N PRO A 541 33.49 -1.03 21.48
CA PRO A 541 33.63 -2.29 22.21
C PRO A 541 32.56 -2.37 23.31
N ALA A 542 31.98 -3.55 23.51
CA ALA A 542 31.01 -3.76 24.58
C ALA A 542 31.68 -3.39 25.92
N ARG A 543 31.06 -2.47 26.68
CA ARG A 543 31.50 -2.18 28.05
C ARG A 543 31.49 -3.50 28.83
N ARG A 544 32.63 -3.85 29.44
CA ARG A 544 32.66 -4.92 30.44
C ARG A 544 31.68 -4.47 31.54
N ALA A 545 30.66 -5.29 31.77
CA ALA A 545 29.80 -5.13 32.94
C ALA A 545 30.57 -5.60 34.17
#